data_AF-D3AUG0-F1
#
_entry.id   AF-D3AUG0-F1
#
_cell.length_a   1.000
_cell.length_b   1.000
_cell.length_c   1.000
_cell.angle_alpha   90.00
_cell.angle_beta   90.00
_cell.angle_gamma   90.00
#
_symmetry.space_group_name_H-M   'P 1'
#
loop_
_entity.id
_entity.type
_entity.pdbx_description
1 polymer ?
#
loop_
_entity_poly.entity_id
_entity_poly.type
_entity_poly.pdbx_seq_one_letter_code
_entity_poly.pdbx_strand_id
1 'polypeptide(L)'
;MGAGHPMMQGIFRYLGSGAGSDEDGWLFSVPSNDAWPRAPWWSYDEAENKLQSMGITAGLCAFILHYGEKESGIYQTALEHTEKILKKAAATEDFGEMGAGGVCMLLGEVMMSGAEVSFPGEALMGKMAEVVNRSIERDTEKWAGYTPRPSEFIWGPDSPFYKGNEEIVEKELDYLIDTRKPGGVWDITWTWFALGEKYPK
;
A
#
# COMPACT_ATOMS: atom_id res chain seq x y z
N MET A 1 -18.81 -5.76 -3.42
CA MET A 1 -18.62 -7.23 -3.29
C MET A 1 -18.48 -7.51 -1.80
N GLY A 2 -19.12 -8.53 -1.23
CA GLY A 2 -19.14 -8.76 0.23
C GLY A 2 -18.51 -10.09 0.63
N ALA A 3 -18.34 -10.33 1.94
CA ALA A 3 -17.66 -11.51 2.51
C ALA A 3 -18.15 -12.87 1.96
N GLY A 4 -19.45 -13.00 1.65
CA GLY A 4 -20.03 -14.22 1.10
C GLY A 4 -19.70 -14.52 -0.36
N HIS A 5 -19.02 -13.62 -1.08
CA HIS A 5 -18.66 -13.84 -2.48
C HIS A 5 -17.52 -14.88 -2.58
N PRO A 6 -17.59 -15.88 -3.50
CA PRO A 6 -16.60 -16.97 -3.56
C PRO A 6 -15.14 -16.52 -3.67
N MET A 7 -14.90 -15.43 -4.41
CA MET A 7 -13.57 -14.83 -4.53
C MET A 7 -13.07 -14.28 -3.19
N MET A 8 -13.92 -13.58 -2.44
CA MET A 8 -13.58 -13.01 -1.14
C MET A 8 -13.28 -14.11 -0.13
N GLN A 9 -14.11 -15.15 -0.09
CA GLN A 9 -13.85 -16.33 0.73
C GLN A 9 -12.54 -17.03 0.35
N GLY A 10 -12.19 -17.08 -0.94
CA GLY A 10 -10.91 -17.60 -1.42
C GLY A 10 -9.73 -16.79 -0.91
N ILE A 11 -9.81 -15.46 -1.01
CA ILE A 11 -8.78 -14.53 -0.51
C ILE A 11 -8.61 -14.70 1.00
N PHE A 12 -9.70 -14.66 1.78
CA PHE A 12 -9.63 -14.80 3.24
C PHE A 12 -9.10 -16.16 3.69
N ARG A 13 -9.46 -17.25 2.99
CA ARG A 13 -8.88 -18.57 3.27
C ARG A 13 -7.37 -18.60 3.02
N TYR A 14 -6.90 -17.98 1.94
CA TYR A 14 -5.47 -17.91 1.65
C TYR A 14 -4.73 -17.07 2.71
N LEU A 15 -5.21 -15.87 3.01
CA LEU A 15 -4.59 -14.99 4.01
C LEU A 15 -4.58 -15.62 5.40
N GLY A 16 -5.64 -16.34 5.78
CA GLY A 16 -5.74 -17.07 7.04
C GLY A 16 -5.00 -18.41 7.08
N SER A 17 -4.37 -18.85 5.98
CA SER A 17 -3.63 -20.12 5.92
C SER A 17 -2.22 -20.05 6.53
N GLY A 18 -1.69 -18.84 6.73
CA GLY A 18 -0.30 -18.61 7.14
C GLY A 18 0.72 -18.76 6.00
N ALA A 19 0.27 -19.01 4.76
CA ALA A 19 1.17 -19.09 3.62
C ALA A 19 1.76 -17.70 3.30
N GLY A 20 3.09 -17.62 3.27
CA GLY A 20 3.79 -16.37 2.96
C GLY A 20 3.65 -15.30 4.04
N SER A 21 3.54 -15.70 5.31
CA SER A 21 3.47 -14.79 6.46
C SER A 21 4.42 -15.22 7.59
N ASP A 22 4.76 -14.28 8.46
CA ASP A 22 5.48 -14.48 9.71
C ASP A 22 4.75 -13.80 10.89
N GLU A 23 5.45 -13.55 12.00
CA GLU A 23 4.91 -12.92 13.20
C GLU A 23 4.54 -11.43 13.04
N ASP A 24 5.13 -10.77 12.03
CA ASP A 24 4.93 -9.36 11.71
C ASP A 24 3.81 -9.16 10.66
N GLY A 25 3.56 -10.15 9.81
CA GLY A 25 2.42 -10.15 8.88
C GLY A 25 2.68 -10.92 7.59
N TRP A 26 2.05 -10.45 6.50
CA TRP A 26 2.25 -11.04 5.17
C TRP A 26 3.49 -10.45 4.50
N LEU A 27 4.30 -11.34 3.93
CA LEU A 27 5.59 -11.01 3.32
C LEU A 27 5.42 -10.30 1.98
N PHE A 28 6.27 -9.31 1.71
CA PHE A 28 6.35 -8.63 0.43
C PHE A 28 6.79 -9.56 -0.72
N SER A 29 7.68 -10.50 -0.43
CA SER A 29 8.14 -11.54 -1.36
C SER A 29 8.39 -12.86 -0.63
N VAL A 30 8.22 -13.98 -1.34
CA VAL A 30 8.55 -15.33 -0.83
C VAL A 30 9.68 -15.95 -1.65
N PRO A 31 10.46 -16.90 -1.10
CA PRO A 31 11.61 -17.49 -1.82
C PRO A 31 11.25 -18.08 -3.18
N SER A 32 10.03 -18.60 -3.34
CA SER A 32 9.57 -19.17 -4.61
C SER A 32 9.33 -18.13 -5.71
N ASN A 33 9.20 -16.84 -5.40
CA ASN A 33 9.15 -15.77 -6.41
C ASN A 33 10.34 -15.87 -7.36
N ASP A 34 11.50 -16.28 -6.84
CA ASP A 34 12.74 -16.29 -7.59
C ASP A 34 12.75 -17.25 -8.79
N ALA A 35 11.91 -18.28 -8.70
CA ALA A 35 11.73 -19.31 -9.73
C ALA A 35 10.84 -18.89 -10.90
N TRP A 36 10.17 -17.72 -10.83
CA TRP A 36 9.16 -17.30 -11.81
C TRP A 36 9.41 -15.90 -12.37
N PRO A 37 8.83 -15.56 -13.54
CA PRO A 37 8.77 -14.19 -14.03
C PRO A 37 8.07 -13.27 -13.02
N ARG A 38 8.68 -12.13 -12.72
CA ARG A 38 8.24 -11.20 -11.66
C ARG A 38 8.77 -9.79 -11.93
N ALA A 39 8.18 -8.79 -11.31
CA ALA A 39 8.80 -7.47 -11.30
C ALA A 39 10.11 -7.51 -10.48
N PRO A 40 11.13 -6.68 -10.79
CA PRO A 40 12.42 -6.78 -10.10
C PRO A 40 12.34 -6.58 -8.59
N TRP A 41 11.46 -5.69 -8.14
CA TRP A 41 11.19 -5.42 -6.73
C TRP A 41 10.51 -6.60 -6.00
N TRP A 42 10.06 -7.63 -6.71
CA TRP A 42 9.53 -8.86 -6.10
C TRP A 42 10.51 -10.02 -6.10
N SER A 43 11.77 -9.78 -6.42
CA SER A 43 12.84 -10.73 -6.11
C SER A 43 12.95 -10.91 -4.61
N TYR A 44 13.10 -12.16 -4.19
CA TYR A 44 13.14 -12.46 -2.77
C TYR A 44 14.37 -11.83 -2.14
N ASP A 45 14.12 -10.99 -1.13
CA ASP A 45 15.16 -10.41 -0.30
C ASP A 45 14.63 -10.22 1.13
N GLU A 46 15.39 -10.72 2.10
CA GLU A 46 15.00 -10.67 3.51
C GLU A 46 15.03 -9.26 4.09
N ALA A 47 15.93 -8.39 3.61
CA ALA A 47 16.00 -7.01 4.04
C ALA A 47 14.82 -6.20 3.47
N GLU A 48 14.48 -6.40 2.20
CA GLU A 48 13.28 -5.81 1.60
C GLU A 48 12.01 -6.30 2.32
N ASN A 49 11.93 -7.58 2.67
CA ASN A 49 10.79 -8.07 3.45
C ASN A 49 10.66 -7.35 4.81
N LYS A 50 11.76 -7.07 5.52
CA LYS A 50 11.71 -6.35 6.81
C LYS A 50 11.17 -4.91 6.66
N LEU A 51 11.39 -4.29 5.50
CA LEU A 51 10.99 -2.92 5.22
C LEU A 51 9.60 -2.85 4.58
N GLN A 52 9.39 -3.53 3.46
CA GLN A 52 8.22 -3.39 2.59
C GLN A 52 6.99 -4.16 3.09
N SER A 53 7.17 -5.26 3.84
CA SER A 53 6.04 -6.10 4.29
C SER A 53 5.09 -5.37 5.23
N MET A 54 5.55 -4.32 5.92
CA MET A 54 4.67 -3.47 6.73
C MET A 54 3.57 -2.83 5.88
N GLY A 55 3.92 -2.32 4.70
CA GLY A 55 2.96 -1.71 3.77
C GLY A 55 1.97 -2.72 3.21
N ILE A 56 2.46 -3.90 2.81
CA ILE A 56 1.63 -5.00 2.33
C ILE A 56 0.64 -5.45 3.41
N THR A 57 1.14 -5.69 4.61
CA THR A 57 0.32 -6.11 5.75
C THR A 57 -0.70 -5.05 6.11
N ALA A 58 -0.33 -3.75 6.07
CA ALA A 58 -1.26 -2.66 6.33
C ALA A 58 -2.41 -2.61 5.32
N GLY A 59 -2.11 -2.72 4.01
CA GLY A 59 -3.13 -2.76 2.96
C GLY A 59 -4.04 -3.98 3.07
N LEU A 60 -3.48 -5.16 3.39
CA LEU A 60 -4.26 -6.38 3.60
C LEU A 60 -5.14 -6.29 4.86
N CYS A 61 -4.64 -5.70 5.95
CA CYS A 61 -5.44 -5.44 7.15
C CYS A 61 -6.61 -4.50 6.82
N ALA A 62 -6.37 -3.40 6.10
CA ALA A 62 -7.42 -2.48 5.68
C ALA A 62 -8.50 -3.23 4.85
N PHE A 63 -8.07 -4.05 3.90
CA PHE A 63 -8.99 -4.87 3.11
C PHE A 63 -9.81 -5.87 3.96
N ILE A 64 -9.18 -6.56 4.91
CA ILE A 64 -9.85 -7.51 5.80
C ILE A 64 -10.83 -6.78 6.73
N LEU A 65 -10.45 -5.65 7.31
CA LEU A 65 -11.33 -4.87 8.18
C LEU A 65 -12.55 -4.34 7.44
N HIS A 66 -12.38 -3.96 6.17
CA HIS A 66 -13.46 -3.46 5.34
C HIS A 66 -14.46 -4.54 4.91
N TYR A 67 -13.96 -5.72 4.52
CA TYR A 67 -14.78 -6.74 3.85
C TYR A 67 -14.98 -8.03 4.66
N GLY A 68 -14.22 -8.25 5.72
CA GLY A 68 -14.23 -9.47 6.52
C GLY A 68 -15.40 -9.52 7.51
N GLU A 69 -15.79 -10.74 7.91
CA GLU A 69 -16.75 -10.94 8.98
C GLU A 69 -16.04 -10.75 10.33
N LYS A 70 -16.61 -9.93 11.23
CA LYS A 70 -15.99 -9.52 12.49
C LYS A 70 -15.65 -10.71 13.40
N GLU A 71 -16.47 -11.75 13.34
CA GLU A 71 -16.34 -12.98 14.13
C GLU A 71 -15.34 -13.97 13.53
N SER A 72 -14.80 -13.70 12.33
CA SER A 72 -13.86 -14.59 11.67
C SER A 72 -12.45 -14.49 12.27
N GLY A 73 -11.72 -15.61 12.28
CA GLY A 73 -10.34 -15.63 12.79
C GLY A 73 -9.42 -14.68 12.02
N ILE A 74 -9.59 -14.55 10.70
CA ILE A 74 -8.78 -13.63 9.88
C ILE A 74 -9.02 -12.16 10.23
N TYR A 75 -10.25 -11.79 10.62
CA TYR A 75 -10.55 -10.44 11.07
C TYR A 75 -9.85 -10.14 12.40
N GLN A 76 -9.83 -11.10 13.33
CA GLN A 76 -9.10 -10.96 14.59
C GLN A 76 -7.58 -10.82 14.34
N THR A 77 -7.02 -11.65 13.45
CA THR A 77 -5.62 -11.51 13.00
C THR A 77 -5.34 -10.13 12.42
N ALA A 78 -6.23 -9.60 11.57
CA ALA A 78 -6.07 -8.25 11.03
C ALA A 78 -6.09 -7.16 12.11
N LEU A 79 -6.95 -7.27 13.13
CA LEU A 79 -6.93 -6.34 14.27
C LEU A 79 -5.59 -6.36 15.02
N GLU A 80 -5.05 -7.55 15.30
CA GLU A 80 -3.76 -7.71 15.98
C GLU A 80 -2.61 -7.07 15.19
N HIS A 81 -2.54 -7.34 13.88
CA HIS A 81 -1.53 -6.71 13.02
C HIS A 81 -1.76 -5.20 12.88
N THR A 82 -3.01 -4.74 12.84
CA THR A 82 -3.34 -3.32 12.80
C THR A 82 -2.74 -2.58 14.00
N GLU A 83 -2.96 -3.08 15.22
CA GLU A 83 -2.35 -2.47 16.41
C GLU A 83 -0.82 -2.43 16.35
N LYS A 84 -0.19 -3.54 15.95
CA LYS A 84 1.27 -3.62 15.81
C LYS A 84 1.79 -2.60 14.80
N ILE A 85 1.16 -2.53 13.62
CA ILE A 85 1.55 -1.63 12.53
C ILE A 85 1.40 -0.18 12.95
N LEU A 86 0.26 0.23 13.52
CA LEU A 86 0.05 1.63 13.89
C LEU A 86 1.03 2.08 14.99
N LYS A 87 1.36 1.20 15.95
CA LYS A 87 2.41 1.46 16.95
C LYS A 87 3.80 1.57 16.30
N LYS A 88 4.13 0.67 15.37
CA LYS A 88 5.42 0.69 14.63
C LYS A 88 5.54 1.93 13.74
N ALA A 89 4.48 2.31 13.03
CA ALA A 89 4.43 3.50 12.18
C ALA A 89 4.68 4.80 12.96
N ALA A 90 4.17 4.89 14.20
CA ALA A 90 4.44 6.03 15.06
C ALA A 90 5.94 6.16 15.41
N ALA A 91 6.67 5.06 15.48
CA ALA A 91 8.08 5.01 15.89
C ALA A 91 9.10 4.99 14.73
N THR A 92 8.70 4.57 13.52
CA THR A 92 9.63 4.45 12.39
C THR A 92 9.75 5.74 11.59
N GLU A 93 10.93 6.04 11.06
CA GLU A 93 11.16 7.15 10.11
C GLU A 93 11.26 6.67 8.67
N ASP A 94 11.60 5.39 8.46
CA ASP A 94 11.64 4.76 7.16
C ASP A 94 10.40 3.89 6.96
N PHE A 95 9.70 4.16 5.87
CA PHE A 95 8.49 3.44 5.47
C PHE A 95 8.71 2.59 4.21
N GLY A 96 9.91 2.62 3.62
CA GLY A 96 10.14 2.04 2.31
C GLY A 96 9.22 2.65 1.24
N GLU A 97 9.03 1.92 0.16
CA GLU A 97 8.14 2.33 -0.93
C GLU A 97 6.69 1.97 -0.62
N MET A 98 6.45 0.80 -0.03
CA MET A 98 5.10 0.28 0.19
C MET A 98 4.45 0.78 1.49
N GLY A 99 5.25 1.21 2.48
CA GLY A 99 4.78 1.42 3.85
C GLY A 99 3.90 2.65 4.02
N ALA A 100 4.25 3.78 3.39
CA ALA A 100 3.50 5.03 3.60
C ALA A 100 2.06 4.90 3.09
N GLY A 101 1.89 4.46 1.84
CA GLY A 101 0.57 4.27 1.23
C GLY A 101 -0.26 3.21 1.97
N GLY A 102 0.34 2.06 2.30
CA GLY A 102 -0.33 1.01 3.05
C GLY A 102 -0.81 1.45 4.44
N VAL A 103 0.01 2.19 5.19
CA VAL A 103 -0.35 2.73 6.50
C VAL A 103 -1.45 3.79 6.38
N CYS A 104 -1.41 4.66 5.37
CA CYS A 104 -2.48 5.63 5.10
C CYS A 104 -3.82 4.93 4.82
N MET A 105 -3.83 3.86 4.01
CA MET A 105 -5.04 3.06 3.76
C MET A 105 -5.59 2.45 5.05
N LEU A 106 -4.72 1.86 5.87
CA LEU A 106 -5.11 1.25 7.14
C LEU A 106 -5.69 2.27 8.13
N LEU A 107 -5.05 3.42 8.26
CA LEU A 107 -5.53 4.52 9.12
C LEU A 107 -6.92 4.99 8.68
N GLY A 108 -7.12 5.20 7.38
CA GLY A 108 -8.42 5.56 6.83
C GLY A 108 -9.50 4.53 7.17
N GLU A 109 -9.19 3.24 6.98
CA GLU A 109 -10.13 2.16 7.31
C GLU A 109 -10.46 2.09 8.80
N VAL A 110 -9.48 2.23 9.69
CA VAL A 110 -9.71 2.23 11.15
C VAL A 110 -10.62 3.40 11.56
N MET A 111 -10.41 4.58 10.97
CA MET A 111 -11.24 5.76 11.24
C MET A 111 -12.68 5.62 10.72
N MET A 112 -12.89 4.90 9.61
CA MET A 112 -14.22 4.70 9.02
C MET A 112 -14.98 3.51 9.59
N SER A 113 -14.29 2.40 9.88
CA SER A 113 -14.89 1.14 10.35
C SER A 113 -15.33 1.20 11.82
N GLY A 114 -14.82 2.17 12.58
CA GLY A 114 -15.03 2.25 14.03
C GLY A 114 -14.41 1.06 14.77
N ALA A 115 -13.39 0.42 14.20
CA ALA A 115 -12.68 -0.67 14.83
C ALA A 115 -12.06 -0.20 16.17
N GLU A 116 -12.24 -0.98 17.23
CA GLU A 116 -11.70 -0.69 18.56
C GLU A 116 -10.20 -1.02 18.61
N VAL A 117 -9.38 -0.15 17.98
CA VAL A 117 -7.93 -0.27 17.93
C VAL A 117 -7.31 0.86 18.75
N SER A 118 -6.41 0.53 19.68
CA SER A 118 -5.70 1.53 20.48
C SER A 118 -4.38 1.95 19.83
N PHE A 119 -4.28 3.22 19.44
CA PHE A 119 -3.09 3.79 18.81
C PHE A 119 -3.02 5.33 19.01
N PRO A 120 -1.84 5.96 18.83
CA PRO A 120 -1.70 7.40 19.00
C PRO A 120 -2.26 8.17 17.78
N GLY A 121 -3.59 8.25 17.67
CA GLY A 121 -4.29 8.69 16.46
C GLY A 121 -3.89 10.07 15.91
N GLU A 122 -4.03 11.13 16.71
CA GLU A 122 -3.72 12.49 16.26
C GLU A 122 -2.23 12.69 15.92
N ALA A 123 -1.34 12.17 16.78
CA ALA A 123 0.10 12.25 16.57
C ALA A 123 0.54 11.46 15.33
N LEU A 124 -0.01 10.27 15.11
CA LEU A 124 0.28 9.46 13.93
C LEU A 124 -0.26 10.12 12.66
N MET A 125 -1.44 10.72 12.69
CA MET A 125 -1.95 11.46 11.52
C MET A 125 -1.06 12.64 11.14
N GLY A 126 -0.60 13.42 12.14
CA GLY A 126 0.36 14.49 11.90
C GLY A 126 1.65 13.98 11.26
N LYS A 127 2.22 12.89 11.83
CA LYS A 127 3.40 12.23 11.27
C LYS A 127 3.17 11.75 9.83
N MET A 128 2.04 11.09 9.57
CA MET A 128 1.74 10.60 8.24
C MET A 128 1.54 11.72 7.22
N ALA A 129 1.01 12.88 7.62
CA ALA A 129 0.92 14.04 6.73
C ALA A 129 2.32 14.54 6.30
N GLU A 130 3.28 14.57 7.22
CA GLU A 130 4.68 14.91 6.90
C GLU A 130 5.31 13.84 6.01
N VAL A 131 5.10 12.56 6.32
CA VAL A 131 5.62 11.42 5.52
C VAL A 131 5.07 11.46 4.10
N VAL A 132 3.77 11.66 3.91
CA VAL A 132 3.15 11.77 2.59
C VAL A 132 3.73 12.97 1.83
N ASN A 133 3.81 14.15 2.46
CA ASN A 133 4.30 15.36 1.81
C ASN A 133 5.74 15.22 1.27
N ARG A 134 6.63 14.55 2.02
CA ARG A 134 8.01 14.27 1.58
C ARG A 134 8.10 13.13 0.57
N SER A 135 7.16 12.18 0.60
CA SER A 135 7.15 11.03 -0.31
C SER A 135 6.71 11.40 -1.71
N ILE A 136 5.86 12.42 -1.88
CA ILE A 136 5.39 12.84 -3.20
C ILE A 136 6.56 13.33 -4.07
N GLU A 137 6.72 12.74 -5.26
CA GLU A 137 7.66 13.20 -6.27
C GLU A 137 7.16 14.53 -6.87
N ARG A 138 7.92 15.60 -6.64
CA ARG A 138 7.58 16.96 -7.08
C ARG A 138 8.17 17.34 -8.42
N ASP A 139 9.19 16.61 -8.87
CA ASP A 139 9.76 16.78 -10.19
C ASP A 139 8.89 16.08 -11.24
N THR A 140 8.10 16.88 -11.96
CA THR A 140 7.15 16.38 -12.96
C THR A 140 7.83 15.69 -14.13
N GLU A 141 9.12 15.95 -14.39
CA GLU A 141 9.88 15.28 -15.44
C GLU A 141 10.06 13.79 -15.15
N LYS A 142 10.00 13.39 -13.87
CA LYS A 142 10.10 11.99 -13.45
C LYS A 142 8.78 11.25 -13.43
N TRP A 143 7.64 11.92 -13.61
CA TRP A 143 6.31 11.29 -13.57
C TRP A 143 6.05 10.30 -14.71
N ALA A 144 6.89 10.33 -15.76
CA ALA A 144 6.88 9.28 -16.78
C ALA A 144 7.42 7.93 -16.26
N GLY A 145 8.15 7.93 -15.14
CA GLY A 145 8.67 6.75 -14.46
C GLY A 145 7.87 6.36 -13.22
N TYR A 146 8.22 5.21 -12.63
CA TYR A 146 7.58 4.68 -11.43
C TYR A 146 7.97 5.52 -10.21
N THR A 147 7.11 6.48 -9.88
CA THR A 147 7.32 7.43 -8.79
C THR A 147 6.02 7.63 -8.01
N PRO A 148 6.11 7.92 -6.70
CA PRO A 148 4.96 8.21 -5.85
C PRO A 148 4.37 9.58 -6.20
N ARG A 149 3.31 9.58 -7.01
CA ARG A 149 2.60 10.81 -7.41
C ARG A 149 1.52 11.17 -6.38
N PRO A 150 1.02 12.42 -6.34
CA PRO A 150 0.02 12.84 -5.34
C PRO A 150 -1.18 11.89 -5.21
N SER A 151 -1.69 11.38 -6.33
CA SER A 151 -2.84 10.47 -6.42
C SER A 151 -2.67 9.13 -5.70
N GLU A 152 -1.44 8.74 -5.35
CA GLU A 152 -1.19 7.57 -4.50
C GLU A 152 -1.72 7.77 -3.08
N PHE A 153 -1.63 9.00 -2.55
CA PHE A 153 -1.99 9.32 -1.17
C PHE A 153 -3.25 10.19 -1.06
N ILE A 154 -3.57 10.96 -2.10
CA ILE A 154 -4.61 12.00 -2.09
C ILE A 154 -5.68 11.64 -3.10
N TRP A 155 -6.77 11.05 -2.60
CA TRP A 155 -7.86 10.51 -3.43
C TRP A 155 -8.99 11.52 -3.66
N GLY A 156 -8.94 12.66 -2.96
CA GLY A 156 -9.96 13.72 -3.02
C GLY A 156 -9.57 14.95 -2.19
N PRO A 157 -10.28 16.08 -2.37
CA PRO A 157 -10.02 17.33 -1.64
C PRO A 157 -10.33 17.25 -0.14
N ASP A 158 -11.12 16.25 0.27
CA ASP A 158 -11.43 15.88 1.64
C ASP A 158 -10.36 14.99 2.29
N SER A 159 -9.33 14.58 1.54
CA SER A 159 -8.18 13.87 2.09
C SER A 159 -7.48 14.71 3.16
N PRO A 160 -7.12 14.13 4.32
CA PRO A 160 -6.35 14.83 5.36
C PRO A 160 -4.96 15.25 4.86
N PHE A 161 -4.49 14.69 3.75
CA PHE A 161 -3.18 15.00 3.15
C PHE A 161 -3.25 16.00 1.99
N TYR A 162 -4.45 16.51 1.64
CA TYR A 162 -4.60 17.50 0.56
C TYR A 162 -3.99 18.85 0.93
N LYS A 163 -4.21 19.31 2.17
CA LYS A 163 -3.69 20.60 2.65
C LYS A 163 -2.16 20.59 2.67
N GLY A 164 -1.54 21.60 2.04
CA GLY A 164 -0.08 21.68 1.83
C GLY A 164 0.43 20.96 0.58
N ASN A 165 -0.43 20.22 -0.12
CA ASN A 165 -0.13 19.53 -1.37
C ASN A 165 -1.03 19.99 -2.54
N GLU A 166 -1.82 21.05 -2.36
CA GLU A 166 -2.83 21.52 -3.31
C GLU A 166 -2.20 21.79 -4.68
N GLU A 167 -1.10 22.55 -4.71
CA GLU A 167 -0.42 22.92 -5.96
C GLU A 167 0.10 21.69 -6.73
N ILE A 168 0.66 20.69 -6.02
CA ILE A 168 1.22 19.52 -6.70
C ILE A 168 0.12 18.56 -7.17
N VAL A 169 -1.02 18.51 -6.47
CA VAL A 169 -2.20 17.76 -6.92
C VAL A 169 -2.77 18.38 -8.20
N GLU A 170 -2.97 19.70 -8.26
CA GLU A 170 -3.44 20.37 -9.48
C GLU A 170 -2.49 20.11 -10.67
N LYS A 171 -1.18 20.16 -10.42
CA LYS A 171 -0.17 19.81 -11.43
C LYS A 171 -0.30 18.37 -11.93
N GLU A 172 -0.58 17.40 -11.05
CA GLU A 172 -0.79 16.02 -11.49
C GLU A 172 -2.07 15.87 -12.31
N LEU A 173 -3.15 16.58 -11.94
CA LEU A 173 -4.40 16.55 -12.69
C LEU A 173 -4.19 17.09 -14.12
N ASP A 174 -3.50 18.22 -14.28
CA ASP A 174 -3.13 18.77 -15.58
C ASP A 174 -2.23 17.79 -16.35
N TYR A 175 -1.19 17.24 -15.72
CA TYR A 175 -0.31 16.25 -16.32
C TYR A 175 -1.07 15.02 -16.83
N LEU A 176 -2.00 14.48 -16.04
CA LEU A 176 -2.80 13.33 -16.44
C LEU A 176 -3.66 13.66 -17.67
N ILE A 177 -4.29 14.84 -17.71
CA ILE A 177 -5.09 15.30 -18.85
C ILE A 177 -4.20 15.43 -20.11
N ASP A 178 -3.05 16.07 -19.99
CA ASP A 178 -2.15 16.41 -21.09
C ASP A 178 -1.43 15.18 -21.68
N THR A 179 -1.11 14.20 -20.83
CA THR A 179 -0.35 13.00 -21.25
C THR A 179 -1.21 11.82 -21.65
N ARG A 180 -2.54 11.93 -21.54
CA ARG A 180 -3.46 10.84 -21.90
C ARG A 180 -3.44 10.61 -23.41
N LYS A 181 -3.03 9.40 -23.81
CA LYS A 181 -2.90 9.04 -25.23
C LYS A 181 -4.26 8.86 -25.93
N PRO A 182 -4.30 8.95 -27.28
CA PRO A 182 -5.44 8.48 -28.06
C PRO A 182 -5.76 7.02 -27.70
N GLY A 183 -6.97 6.78 -27.18
CA GLY A 183 -7.36 5.52 -26.55
C GLY A 183 -7.72 5.67 -25.07
N GLY A 184 -7.44 6.82 -24.46
CA GLY A 184 -7.88 7.13 -23.10
C GLY A 184 -7.06 6.46 -22.00
N VAL A 185 -5.84 6.03 -22.31
CA VAL A 185 -4.94 5.31 -21.40
C VAL A 185 -3.54 5.96 -21.37
N TRP A 186 -2.78 5.67 -20.32
CA TRP A 186 -1.37 6.03 -20.18
C TRP A 186 -0.48 4.80 -20.36
N ASP A 187 0.80 5.00 -20.69
CA ASP A 187 1.77 3.91 -20.67
C ASP A 187 2.01 3.43 -19.24
N ILE A 188 2.47 2.18 -19.09
CA ILE A 188 3.01 1.73 -17.80
C ILE A 188 4.29 2.51 -17.49
N THR A 189 4.45 2.88 -16.22
CA THR A 189 5.58 3.69 -15.72
C THR A 189 6.80 2.84 -15.32
N TRP A 190 6.72 1.52 -15.52
CA TRP A 190 7.74 0.56 -15.14
C TRP A 190 8.10 -0.37 -16.30
N THR A 191 9.27 -1.01 -16.22
CA THR A 191 9.71 -2.03 -17.16
C THR A 191 10.07 -3.32 -16.41
N TRP A 192 10.28 -4.43 -17.11
CA TRP A 192 10.79 -5.66 -16.49
C TRP A 192 12.30 -5.57 -16.18
N PHE A 193 12.95 -4.43 -16.47
CA PHE A 193 14.38 -4.19 -16.31
C PHE A 193 15.21 -5.40 -16.81
N ALA A 194 16.16 -5.90 -16.01
CA ALA A 194 17.03 -7.03 -16.37
C ALA A 194 16.29 -8.38 -16.53
N LEU A 195 15.05 -8.50 -16.04
CA LEU A 195 14.30 -9.77 -16.13
C LEU A 195 13.73 -10.02 -17.53
N GLY A 196 13.67 -9.01 -18.39
CA GLY A 196 13.24 -9.17 -19.78
C GLY A 196 14.17 -10.05 -20.63
N GLU A 197 15.46 -10.14 -20.27
CA GLU A 197 16.41 -11.04 -20.92
C GLU A 197 16.25 -12.49 -20.44
N LYS A 198 16.00 -12.67 -19.14
CA LYS A 198 15.83 -13.99 -18.50
C LYS A 198 14.49 -14.65 -18.86
N TYR A 199 13.45 -13.84 -19.01
CA TYR A 199 12.09 -14.29 -19.33
C TYR A 199 11.60 -13.59 -20.61
N PRO A 200 12.04 -14.06 -21.80
CA PRO A 200 11.61 -13.48 -23.07
C PRO A 200 10.11 -13.71 -23.28
N LYS A 201 9.49 -12.76 -24.01
CA LYS A 201 8.05 -12.73 -24.34
C LYS A 201 7.63 -13.86 -25.27
#